data_AF-A0A7V4T589-F1
#
_entry.id   AF-A0A7V4T589-F1
#
_cell.length_a   1.000
_cell.length_b   1.000
_cell.length_c   1.000
_cell.angle_alpha   90.00
_cell.angle_beta   90.00
_cell.angle_gamma   90.00
#
_symmetry.space_group_name_H-M   'P 1'
#
loop_
_entity.id
_entity.type
_entity.pdbx_description
1 polymer ?
#
loop_
_entity_poly.entity_id
_entity_poly.type
_entity_poly.pdbx_seq_one_letter_code
_entity_poly.pdbx_strand_id
1 'polypeptide(L)'
;MGLNLFSFFISGAKKEVLPGSDLWKLPLSGKDTRHPSDLVFTTGDYYLTACKFLSKDHFFILQKGLNSFFNRPVQMDQIISINVFLEKHGAFYHPLKIQVVLNNNETCSFVMNGAVSSRGLLLIKNEYDLLFKINQMYSQCYLPQIYGFDFVEIDKGRVGFFLGQWFEDYKEFHVTDDKGKRQIAIWESNGSCQHIELNHGFKIYQEISRILTYYYNLETFEQISSWHHAAGDFIVNMEDDKLDVRMITVREYSSLTQFAAGKDDKNINILPSLLLFFLNLTIHIRLDRLNGTGKTIMVDKAVINSTIKGFLSALDEKSKDYDYGDLREHFIEFFLQFDFEQIFGIVENGVESSSTNPIEIKLIKENLNAHCRQLYLIFKNI
;
A
#
# COMPACT_ATOMS: atom_id res chain seq x y z
N MET A 1 24.16 17.56 -20.64
CA MET A 1 24.20 16.18 -21.16
C MET A 1 23.02 15.31 -20.69
N GLY A 2 22.38 15.55 -19.53
CA GLY A 2 21.37 14.63 -18.98
C GLY A 2 20.00 14.54 -19.69
N LEU A 3 19.47 15.62 -20.28
CA LEU A 3 18.10 15.63 -20.84
C LEU A 3 17.89 14.71 -22.05
N ASN A 4 18.94 14.42 -22.83
CA ASN A 4 18.82 13.60 -24.04
C ASN A 4 18.55 12.12 -23.75
N LEU A 5 18.69 11.68 -22.50
CA LEU A 5 18.38 10.31 -22.08
C LEU A 5 16.90 10.13 -21.72
N PHE A 6 16.17 11.21 -21.47
CA PHE A 6 14.82 11.13 -20.92
C PHE A 6 13.76 11.28 -22.00
N SER A 7 12.77 10.40 -21.95
CA SER A 7 11.52 10.51 -22.73
C SER A 7 10.31 10.45 -21.80
N PHE A 8 9.28 11.22 -22.11
CA PHE A 8 8.15 11.46 -21.19
C PHE A 8 6.83 10.93 -21.74
N PHE A 9 6.04 10.26 -20.92
CA PHE A 9 4.82 9.59 -21.37
C PHE A 9 3.73 9.69 -20.31
N ILE A 10 2.47 9.72 -20.74
CA ILE A 10 1.35 9.40 -19.84
C ILE A 10 1.13 7.88 -19.93
N SER A 11 0.90 7.20 -18.82
CA SER A 11 0.64 5.76 -18.82
C SER A 11 -0.56 5.43 -19.72
N GLY A 12 -0.44 4.36 -20.51
CA GLY A 12 -1.40 3.97 -21.55
C GLY A 12 -1.36 4.82 -22.83
N ALA A 13 -0.68 5.97 -22.87
CA ALA A 13 -0.53 6.76 -24.08
C ALA A 13 0.63 6.26 -24.96
N LYS A 14 0.38 6.17 -26.28
CA LYS A 14 1.41 5.74 -27.25
C LYS A 14 2.38 6.84 -27.66
N LYS A 15 2.06 8.10 -27.37
CA LYS A 15 2.83 9.26 -27.85
C LYS A 15 3.60 9.90 -26.70
N GLU A 16 4.82 10.29 -26.99
CA GLU A 16 5.66 11.07 -26.08
C GLU A 16 5.05 12.46 -25.83
N VAL A 17 5.17 12.92 -24.59
CA VAL A 17 4.80 14.26 -24.14
C VAL A 17 6.00 15.19 -24.36
N LEU A 18 5.98 15.91 -25.47
CA LEU A 18 7.09 16.79 -25.83
C LEU A 18 7.07 18.11 -25.04
N PRO A 19 8.25 18.68 -24.71
CA PRO A 19 8.36 20.02 -24.15
C PRO A 19 7.59 21.07 -24.98
N GLY A 20 6.73 21.83 -24.31
CA GLY A 20 5.93 22.89 -24.93
C GLY A 20 4.59 22.45 -25.54
N SER A 21 4.32 21.14 -25.60
CA SER A 21 3.00 20.61 -25.98
C SER A 21 1.89 21.03 -25.00
N ASP A 22 0.63 20.83 -25.36
CA ASP A 22 -0.49 21.17 -24.49
C ASP A 22 -0.47 20.35 -23.19
N LEU A 23 -0.24 19.03 -23.30
CA LEU A 23 -0.12 18.13 -22.15
C LEU A 23 1.02 18.54 -21.20
N TRP A 24 2.13 19.04 -21.75
CA TRP A 24 3.26 19.54 -20.95
C TRP A 24 2.88 20.75 -20.08
N LYS A 25 1.99 21.61 -20.58
CA LYS A 25 1.56 22.84 -19.91
C LYS A 25 0.36 22.64 -18.98
N LEU A 26 -0.26 21.46 -18.99
CA LEU A 26 -1.40 21.18 -18.13
C LEU A 26 -0.98 21.21 -16.65
N PRO A 27 -1.86 21.72 -15.76
CA PRO A 27 -1.69 21.55 -14.31
C PRO A 27 -1.54 20.07 -13.94
N LEU A 28 -0.57 19.76 -13.07
CA LEU A 28 -0.26 18.40 -12.64
C LEU A 28 -1.47 17.76 -11.95
N SER A 29 -2.06 18.43 -10.97
CA SER A 29 -3.38 18.09 -10.44
C SER A 29 -4.38 18.98 -11.15
N GLY A 30 -5.31 18.39 -11.94
CA GLY A 30 -6.37 19.15 -12.61
C GLY A 30 -6.98 20.21 -11.69
N LYS A 31 -7.23 21.43 -12.22
CA LYS A 31 -7.53 22.66 -11.47
C LYS A 31 -8.34 22.42 -10.18
N ASP A 32 -7.69 22.44 -9.00
CA ASP A 32 -8.42 22.69 -7.75
C ASP A 32 -8.64 24.20 -7.65
N THR A 33 -9.80 24.67 -8.08
CA THR A 33 -10.15 26.10 -8.18
C THR A 33 -10.39 26.76 -6.82
N ARG A 34 -10.13 26.07 -5.71
CA ARG A 34 -10.47 26.53 -4.34
C ARG A 34 -9.39 27.36 -3.66
N HIS A 35 -8.14 27.36 -4.17
CA HIS A 35 -7.04 28.17 -3.61
C HIS A 35 -6.30 28.93 -4.73
N PRO A 36 -6.62 30.21 -4.97
CA PRO A 36 -6.07 30.98 -6.10
C PRO A 36 -4.60 31.44 -5.96
N SER A 37 -3.85 30.99 -4.95
CA SER A 37 -2.58 31.65 -4.57
C SER A 37 -1.30 30.81 -4.73
N ASP A 38 -1.37 29.55 -5.17
CA ASP A 38 -0.16 28.73 -5.31
C ASP A 38 0.27 28.62 -6.77
N LEU A 39 1.56 28.84 -7.04
CA LEU A 39 2.18 28.62 -8.35
C LEU A 39 1.85 27.20 -8.83
N VAL A 40 1.07 27.10 -9.91
CA VAL A 40 0.57 25.81 -10.39
C VAL A 40 1.71 25.01 -11.02
N PHE A 41 2.06 23.89 -10.40
CA PHE A 41 2.92 22.87 -11.00
C PHE A 41 2.25 22.33 -12.26
N THR A 42 2.96 22.34 -13.38
CA THR A 42 2.54 21.68 -14.61
C THR A 42 3.11 20.27 -14.71
N THR A 43 2.55 19.45 -15.59
CA THR A 43 3.11 18.14 -15.96
C THR A 43 4.58 18.27 -16.37
N GLY A 44 4.91 19.29 -17.15
CA GLY A 44 6.27 19.58 -17.60
C GLY A 44 7.22 19.96 -16.46
N ASP A 45 6.77 20.80 -15.53
CA ASP A 45 7.57 21.13 -14.33
C ASP A 45 7.87 19.86 -13.54
N TYR A 46 6.88 18.98 -13.38
CA TYR A 46 7.02 17.73 -12.65
C TYR A 46 8.02 16.78 -13.31
N TYR A 47 7.94 16.60 -14.64
CA TYR A 47 8.91 15.80 -15.40
C TYR A 47 10.33 16.35 -15.32
N LEU A 48 10.52 17.65 -15.48
CA LEU A 48 11.84 18.25 -15.38
C LEU A 48 12.42 18.11 -13.97
N THR A 49 11.57 18.22 -12.94
CA THR A 49 11.99 18.05 -11.54
C THR A 49 12.34 16.59 -11.24
N ALA A 50 11.57 15.64 -11.78
CA ALA A 50 11.87 14.21 -11.78
C ALA A 50 13.24 13.90 -12.42
N CYS A 51 13.55 14.50 -13.57
CA CYS A 51 14.87 14.36 -14.20
C CYS A 51 15.98 14.91 -13.32
N LYS A 52 15.79 16.08 -12.70
CA LYS A 52 16.76 16.67 -11.77
C LYS A 52 17.03 15.74 -10.58
N PHE A 53 15.99 15.14 -10.00
CA PHE A 53 16.13 14.15 -8.93
C PHE A 53 16.95 12.94 -9.39
N LEU A 54 16.57 12.32 -10.52
CA LEU A 54 17.21 11.10 -11.02
C LEU A 54 18.66 11.31 -11.48
N SER A 55 19.00 12.51 -11.96
CA SER A 55 20.34 12.86 -12.46
C SER A 55 21.27 13.48 -11.40
N LYS A 56 20.76 13.74 -10.19
CA LYS A 56 21.53 14.30 -9.08
C LYS A 56 22.74 13.41 -8.75
N ASP A 57 23.86 14.06 -8.40
CA ASP A 57 25.10 13.41 -7.98
C ASP A 57 25.55 12.28 -8.93
N HIS A 58 25.56 12.58 -10.24
CA HIS A 58 25.88 11.62 -11.30
C HIS A 58 24.96 10.38 -11.30
N PHE A 59 23.66 10.60 -11.11
CA PHE A 59 22.62 9.56 -11.09
C PHE A 59 22.74 8.58 -9.91
N PHE A 60 23.31 8.99 -8.78
CA PHE A 60 23.58 8.12 -7.63
C PHE A 60 22.36 7.28 -7.17
N ILE A 61 21.20 7.91 -7.00
CA ILE A 61 19.98 7.21 -6.54
C ILE A 61 19.53 6.18 -7.57
N LEU A 62 19.56 6.53 -8.86
CA LEU A 62 19.17 5.62 -9.93
C LEU A 62 20.15 4.45 -10.04
N GLN A 63 21.46 4.71 -9.97
CA GLN A 63 22.50 3.68 -9.96
C GLN A 63 22.32 2.70 -8.79
N LYS A 64 21.97 3.19 -7.60
CA LYS A 64 21.69 2.32 -6.46
C LYS A 64 20.52 1.38 -6.75
N GLY A 65 19.45 1.87 -7.36
CA GLY A 65 18.32 1.05 -7.81
C GLY A 65 18.72 0.02 -8.86
N LEU A 66 19.46 0.45 -9.90
CA LEU A 66 19.95 -0.43 -10.97
C LEU A 66 20.86 -1.53 -10.44
N ASN A 67 21.81 -1.18 -9.57
CA ASN A 67 22.74 -2.15 -8.98
C ASN A 67 22.02 -3.19 -8.14
N SER A 68 20.97 -2.77 -7.41
CA SER A 68 20.13 -3.65 -6.62
C SER A 68 19.30 -4.57 -7.52
N PHE A 69 18.68 -4.04 -8.58
CA PHE A 69 17.82 -4.80 -9.48
C PHE A 69 18.60 -5.87 -10.28
N PHE A 70 19.72 -5.47 -10.89
CA PHE A 70 20.53 -6.39 -11.70
C PHE A 70 21.52 -7.22 -10.88
N ASN A 71 21.59 -6.99 -9.56
CA ASN A 71 22.56 -7.63 -8.67
C ASN A 71 24.02 -7.52 -9.17
N ARG A 72 24.34 -6.41 -9.82
CA ARG A 72 25.67 -6.10 -10.38
C ARG A 72 25.83 -4.59 -10.60
N PRO A 73 27.05 -4.04 -10.56
CA PRO A 73 27.26 -2.65 -10.93
C PRO A 73 26.82 -2.35 -12.37
N VAL A 74 26.00 -1.31 -12.55
CA VAL A 74 25.60 -0.74 -13.85
C VAL A 74 26.27 0.60 -14.04
N GLN A 75 26.98 0.75 -15.15
CA GLN A 75 27.67 1.99 -15.51
C GLN A 75 26.76 2.93 -16.28
N MET A 76 26.99 4.24 -16.19
CA MET A 76 26.11 5.24 -16.82
C MET A 76 26.13 5.19 -18.35
N ASP A 77 27.26 4.80 -18.95
CA ASP A 77 27.41 4.64 -20.39
C ASP A 77 26.63 3.42 -20.94
N GLN A 78 26.16 2.53 -20.06
CA GLN A 78 25.28 1.42 -20.42
C GLN A 78 23.83 1.86 -20.58
N ILE A 79 23.43 3.01 -20.03
CA ILE A 79 22.04 3.48 -20.12
C ILE A 79 21.81 4.12 -21.49
N ILE A 80 20.92 3.51 -22.29
CA ILE A 80 20.47 4.07 -23.57
C ILE A 80 19.39 5.13 -23.33
N SER A 81 18.39 4.80 -22.51
CA SER A 81 17.26 5.69 -22.27
C SER A 81 16.61 5.47 -20.91
N ILE A 82 15.93 6.52 -20.45
CA ILE A 82 15.12 6.57 -19.24
C ILE A 82 13.74 7.09 -19.63
N ASN A 83 12.78 6.19 -19.73
CA ASN A 83 11.40 6.52 -20.05
C ASN A 83 10.64 6.80 -18.74
N VAL A 84 10.02 7.97 -18.64
CA VAL A 84 9.32 8.45 -17.45
C VAL A 84 7.83 8.50 -17.76
N PHE A 85 7.05 7.62 -17.14
CA PHE A 85 5.61 7.51 -17.33
C PHE A 85 4.87 8.09 -16.13
N LEU A 86 4.00 9.06 -16.33
CA LEU A 86 3.06 9.50 -15.31
C LEU A 86 1.87 8.54 -15.25
N GLU A 87 1.78 7.79 -14.14
CA GLU A 87 0.81 6.70 -13.97
C GLU A 87 -0.57 7.22 -13.57
N LYS A 88 -0.64 7.92 -12.42
CA LYS A 88 -1.90 8.44 -11.89
C LYS A 88 -1.69 9.68 -11.03
N HIS A 89 -2.80 10.36 -10.74
CA HIS A 89 -2.85 11.42 -9.74
C HIS A 89 -3.54 10.89 -8.49
N GLY A 90 -2.80 10.80 -7.40
CA GLY A 90 -3.34 10.49 -6.08
C GLY A 90 -3.62 11.76 -5.28
N ALA A 91 -4.28 11.59 -4.13
CA ALA A 91 -4.55 12.69 -3.20
C ALA A 91 -3.26 13.28 -2.58
N PHE A 92 -2.20 12.48 -2.48
CA PHE A 92 -0.92 12.88 -1.89
C PHE A 92 0.25 12.84 -2.86
N TYR A 93 0.25 11.86 -3.77
CA TYR A 93 1.38 11.57 -4.65
C TYR A 93 0.97 11.51 -6.12
N HIS A 94 1.94 11.74 -6.99
CA HIS A 94 1.83 11.56 -8.44
C HIS A 94 2.88 10.53 -8.90
N PRO A 95 2.61 9.21 -8.78
CA PRO A 95 3.59 8.19 -9.07
C PRO A 95 4.07 8.22 -10.52
N LEU A 96 5.38 8.09 -10.71
CA LEU A 96 6.02 7.92 -12.00
C LEU A 96 6.56 6.49 -12.12
N LYS A 97 6.29 5.79 -13.23
CA LYS A 97 7.06 4.58 -13.60
C LYS A 97 8.31 5.04 -14.35
N ILE A 98 9.47 4.64 -13.85
CA ILE A 98 10.78 4.94 -14.45
C ILE A 98 11.30 3.67 -15.08
N GLN A 99 11.23 3.58 -16.40
CA GLN A 99 11.76 2.44 -17.14
C GLN A 99 13.14 2.80 -17.71
N VAL A 100 14.15 2.03 -17.34
CA VAL A 100 15.52 2.20 -17.84
C VAL A 100 15.82 1.12 -18.86
N VAL A 101 16.40 1.51 -20.00
CA VAL A 101 16.84 0.59 -21.05
C VAL A 101 18.37 0.63 -21.14
N LEU A 102 18.98 -0.55 -21.06
CA LEU A 102 20.44 -0.72 -21.16
C LEU A 102 20.86 -1.10 -22.59
N ASN A 103 22.15 -0.93 -22.88
CA ASN A 103 22.74 -1.19 -24.20
C ASN A 103 22.75 -2.65 -24.66
N ASN A 104 22.51 -3.57 -23.75
CA ASN A 104 22.30 -4.99 -24.01
C ASN A 104 20.81 -5.36 -24.12
N ASN A 105 19.91 -4.38 -24.25
CA ASN A 105 18.46 -4.51 -24.28
C ASN A 105 17.82 -5.02 -22.98
N GLU A 106 18.57 -5.13 -21.88
CA GLU A 106 17.96 -5.35 -20.57
C GLU A 106 17.14 -4.11 -20.16
N THR A 107 15.99 -4.37 -19.54
CA THR A 107 15.10 -3.32 -19.04
C THR A 107 14.79 -3.56 -17.58
N CYS A 108 14.55 -2.47 -16.85
CA CYS A 108 14.05 -2.52 -15.49
C CYS A 108 13.13 -1.34 -15.23
N SER A 109 12.22 -1.49 -14.28
CA SER A 109 11.33 -0.41 -13.86
C SER A 109 11.50 -0.09 -12.39
N PHE A 110 11.29 1.19 -12.05
CA PHE A 110 11.19 1.70 -10.71
C PHE A 110 9.90 2.49 -10.55
N VAL A 111 9.38 2.58 -9.32
CA VAL A 111 8.41 3.60 -8.97
C VAL A 111 9.15 4.80 -8.42
N MET A 112 8.80 6.00 -8.88
CA MET A 112 9.20 7.25 -8.27
C MET A 112 7.95 7.97 -7.79
N ASN A 113 7.70 7.89 -6.48
CA ASN A 113 6.63 8.65 -5.86
C ASN A 113 7.08 10.08 -5.66
N GLY A 114 6.24 11.04 -6.04
CA GLY A 114 6.52 12.45 -5.80
C GLY A 114 5.32 13.22 -5.25
N ALA A 115 5.62 14.17 -4.38
CA ALA A 115 4.65 15.01 -3.69
C ALA A 115 4.96 16.50 -3.92
N VAL A 116 3.92 17.26 -4.28
CA VAL A 116 4.00 18.71 -4.51
C VAL A 116 3.21 19.53 -3.49
N SER A 117 2.19 18.93 -2.85
CA SER A 117 1.35 19.62 -1.86
C SER A 117 1.98 19.60 -0.48
N SER A 118 1.69 20.60 0.37
CA SER A 118 2.19 20.65 1.75
C SER A 118 1.89 19.38 2.54
N ARG A 119 0.68 18.81 2.37
CA ARG A 119 0.29 17.54 3.00
C ARG A 119 1.08 16.35 2.44
N GLY A 120 1.23 16.26 1.12
CA GLY A 120 2.02 15.21 0.48
C GLY A 120 3.50 15.27 0.90
N LEU A 121 4.07 16.47 1.01
CA LEU A 121 5.47 16.69 1.40
C LEU A 121 5.76 16.27 2.85
N LEU A 122 4.79 16.40 3.76
CA LEU A 122 4.90 15.88 5.12
C LEU A 122 4.86 14.35 5.15
N LEU A 123 3.99 13.73 4.33
CA LEU A 123 3.80 12.28 4.31
C LEU A 123 4.95 11.54 3.61
N ILE A 124 5.44 12.06 2.47
CA ILE A 124 6.36 11.32 1.61
C ILE A 124 7.70 10.99 2.29
N LYS A 125 8.20 11.88 3.15
CA LYS A 125 9.42 11.63 3.92
C LYS A 125 9.17 10.58 5.00
N ASN A 126 8.08 10.70 5.75
CA ASN A 126 7.69 9.73 6.77
C ASN A 126 7.54 8.33 6.17
N GLU A 127 6.86 8.23 5.02
CA GLU A 127 6.66 6.97 4.33
C GLU A 127 7.97 6.34 3.83
N TYR A 128 8.87 7.14 3.26
CA TYR A 128 10.23 6.67 2.92
C TYR A 128 10.95 6.10 4.15
N ASP A 129 10.94 6.83 5.28
CA ASP A 129 11.62 6.39 6.50
C ASP A 129 10.99 5.14 7.10
N LEU A 130 9.66 5.01 7.05
CA LEU A 130 8.94 3.82 7.50
C LEU A 130 9.23 2.61 6.62
N LEU A 131 9.15 2.75 5.30
CA LEU A 131 9.53 1.68 4.37
C LEU A 131 10.97 1.24 4.61
N PHE A 132 11.88 2.18 4.89
CA PHE A 132 13.29 1.88 5.15
C PHE A 132 13.42 1.08 6.43
N LYS A 133 12.83 1.58 7.52
CA LYS A 133 12.87 0.95 8.84
C LYS A 133 12.29 -0.46 8.79
N ILE A 134 11.11 -0.64 8.21
CA ILE A 134 10.41 -1.94 8.20
C ILE A 134 11.17 -2.95 7.33
N ASN A 135 11.68 -2.57 6.16
CA ASN A 135 12.49 -3.45 5.32
C ASN A 135 13.78 -3.93 6.02
N GLN A 136 14.30 -3.17 7.00
CA GLN A 136 15.44 -3.60 7.81
C GLN A 136 15.06 -4.49 8.99
N MET A 137 13.82 -4.38 9.48
CA MET A 137 13.32 -5.15 10.63
C MET A 137 12.85 -6.55 10.24
N TYR A 138 12.35 -6.74 9.02
CA TYR A 138 11.73 -7.98 8.57
C TYR A 138 12.50 -8.60 7.40
N SER A 139 12.66 -9.92 7.44
CA SER A 139 13.43 -10.67 6.43
C SER A 139 12.65 -10.90 5.13
N GLN A 140 11.32 -11.03 5.21
CA GLN A 140 10.47 -11.20 4.03
C GLN A 140 10.06 -9.85 3.46
N CYS A 141 10.19 -9.71 2.14
CA CYS A 141 9.95 -8.46 1.43
C CYS A 141 8.55 -8.43 0.81
N TYR A 142 7.51 -8.08 1.58
CA TYR A 142 6.17 -7.77 1.04
C TYR A 142 5.95 -6.29 0.70
N LEU A 143 6.92 -5.46 1.06
CA LEU A 143 6.99 -4.02 0.78
C LEU A 143 8.02 -3.74 -0.30
N PRO A 144 7.89 -2.61 -1.04
CA PRO A 144 8.89 -2.24 -2.03
C PRO A 144 10.20 -1.90 -1.33
N GLN A 145 11.32 -2.33 -1.91
CA GLN A 145 12.61 -1.76 -1.57
C GLN A 145 12.66 -0.28 -1.96
N ILE A 146 13.45 0.50 -1.24
CA ILE A 146 13.64 1.93 -1.51
C ILE A 146 15.11 2.26 -1.71
N TYR A 147 15.38 3.12 -2.69
CA TYR A 147 16.74 3.35 -3.17
C TYR A 147 17.27 4.73 -2.77
N GLY A 148 16.41 5.74 -2.70
CA GLY A 148 16.79 7.06 -2.22
C GLY A 148 15.60 8.01 -2.11
N PHE A 149 15.79 9.08 -1.34
CA PHE A 149 14.82 10.14 -1.13
C PHE A 149 15.55 11.49 -1.18
N ASP A 150 14.88 12.49 -1.72
CA ASP A 150 15.36 13.87 -1.68
C ASP A 150 14.24 14.88 -1.98
N PHE A 151 14.50 16.14 -1.62
CA PHE A 151 13.73 17.27 -2.09
C PHE A 151 14.44 17.98 -3.24
N VAL A 152 13.69 18.38 -4.26
CA VAL A 152 14.18 19.22 -5.35
C VAL A 152 13.46 20.56 -5.30
N GLU A 153 14.24 21.62 -5.14
CA GLU A 153 13.76 23.00 -5.14
C GLU A 153 13.68 23.53 -6.58
N ILE A 154 12.57 24.19 -6.89
CA ILE A 154 12.37 24.95 -8.13
C ILE A 154 11.68 26.28 -7.82
N ASP A 155 11.62 27.20 -8.79
CA ASP A 155 11.03 28.54 -8.60
C ASP A 155 9.56 28.49 -8.14
N LYS A 156 8.84 27.40 -8.44
CA LYS A 156 7.44 27.18 -8.06
C LYS A 156 7.24 26.51 -6.70
N GLY A 157 8.33 26.21 -5.99
CA GLY A 157 8.33 25.52 -4.71
C GLY A 157 9.16 24.25 -4.74
N ARG A 158 8.88 23.35 -3.79
CA ARG A 158 9.65 22.11 -3.62
C ARG A 158 8.84 20.88 -4.00
N VAL A 159 9.53 19.87 -4.51
CA VAL A 159 8.95 18.55 -4.76
C VAL A 159 9.77 17.53 -3.98
N GLY A 160 9.10 16.70 -3.18
CA GLY A 160 9.72 15.55 -2.54
C GLY A 160 9.61 14.34 -3.47
N PHE A 161 10.67 13.56 -3.58
CA PHE A 161 10.68 12.30 -4.32
C PHE A 161 11.34 11.19 -3.52
N PHE A 162 10.85 9.96 -3.66
CA PHE A 162 11.66 8.77 -3.44
C PHE A 162 11.57 7.81 -4.60
N LEU A 163 12.66 7.08 -4.83
CA LEU A 163 12.75 5.97 -5.78
C LEU A 163 12.59 4.64 -5.03
N GLY A 164 11.73 3.77 -5.52
CA GLY A 164 11.50 2.44 -4.98
C GLY A 164 11.30 1.38 -6.05
N GLN A 165 11.17 0.14 -5.60
CA GLN A 165 10.96 -1.03 -6.43
C GLN A 165 9.62 -0.94 -7.17
N TRP A 166 9.66 -1.18 -8.49
CA TRP A 166 8.45 -1.48 -9.23
C TRP A 166 8.18 -2.98 -9.16
N PHE A 167 6.94 -3.36 -8.82
CA PHE A 167 6.50 -4.74 -8.84
C PHE A 167 5.97 -5.06 -10.24
N GLU A 168 6.79 -5.66 -11.09
CA GLU A 168 6.38 -6.05 -12.45
C GLU A 168 5.25 -7.07 -12.42
N ASP A 169 4.28 -6.91 -13.32
CA ASP A 169 3.09 -7.75 -13.48
C ASP A 169 2.06 -7.74 -12.34
N TYR A 170 2.31 -6.97 -11.27
CA TYR A 170 1.31 -6.73 -10.22
C TYR A 170 0.36 -5.59 -10.59
N LYS A 171 -0.90 -5.76 -10.19
CA LYS A 171 -2.03 -4.93 -10.63
C LYS A 171 -2.89 -4.50 -9.47
N GLU A 172 -3.47 -3.31 -9.60
CA GLU A 172 -4.51 -2.83 -8.69
C GLU A 172 -5.78 -3.66 -8.88
N PHE A 173 -6.52 -3.89 -7.80
CA PHE A 173 -7.77 -4.66 -7.84
C PHE A 173 -8.83 -4.00 -6.97
N HIS A 174 -10.09 -4.15 -7.36
CA HIS A 174 -11.24 -3.61 -6.63
C HIS A 174 -12.46 -4.50 -6.80
N VAL A 175 -13.38 -4.47 -5.85
CA VAL A 175 -14.70 -5.05 -6.04
C VAL A 175 -15.47 -4.27 -7.10
N THR A 176 -16.15 -5.00 -7.97
CA THR A 176 -17.05 -4.46 -9.01
C THR A 176 -18.40 -5.16 -8.99
N ASP A 177 -19.43 -4.49 -9.47
CA ASP A 177 -20.77 -5.03 -9.74
C ASP A 177 -21.22 -4.82 -11.20
N ASP A 178 -20.30 -4.44 -12.10
CA ASP A 178 -20.58 -4.06 -13.49
C ASP A 178 -21.31 -5.16 -14.31
N LYS A 179 -21.21 -6.43 -13.88
CA LYS A 179 -21.85 -7.59 -14.52
C LYS A 179 -23.11 -8.08 -13.78
N GLY A 180 -23.71 -7.25 -12.92
CA GLY A 180 -24.88 -7.60 -12.11
C GLY A 180 -24.61 -8.62 -11.00
N LYS A 181 -23.34 -9.03 -10.82
CA LYS A 181 -22.85 -9.85 -9.71
C LYS A 181 -21.57 -9.26 -9.16
N ARG A 182 -21.36 -9.36 -7.84
CA ARG A 182 -20.12 -8.92 -7.20
C ARG A 182 -18.94 -9.79 -7.63
N GLN A 183 -17.86 -9.15 -8.06
CA GLN A 183 -16.62 -9.78 -8.52
C GLN A 183 -15.42 -8.93 -8.07
N ILE A 184 -14.20 -9.45 -8.25
CA ILE A 184 -12.98 -8.64 -8.19
C ILE A 184 -12.55 -8.33 -9.62
N ALA A 185 -12.36 -7.04 -9.93
CA ALA A 185 -11.75 -6.56 -11.15
C ALA A 185 -10.27 -6.27 -10.88
N ILE A 186 -9.39 -6.88 -11.66
CA ILE A 186 -7.94 -6.65 -11.67
C ILE A 186 -7.64 -5.76 -12.88
N TRP A 187 -7.04 -4.60 -12.65
CA TRP A 187 -6.90 -3.55 -13.65
C TRP A 187 -5.62 -3.71 -14.47
N GLU A 188 -5.78 -3.64 -15.79
CA GLU A 188 -4.67 -3.61 -16.73
C GLU A 188 -4.25 -2.18 -17.04
N SER A 189 -2.97 -1.98 -17.36
CA SER A 189 -2.40 -0.66 -17.72
C SER A 189 -3.02 -0.07 -19.00
N ASN A 190 -3.67 -0.89 -19.83
CA ASN A 190 -4.40 -0.46 -21.02
C ASN A 190 -5.86 -0.06 -20.75
N GLY A 191 -6.29 -0.06 -19.48
CA GLY A 191 -7.65 0.26 -19.04
C GLY A 191 -8.65 -0.89 -19.13
N SER A 192 -8.23 -2.08 -19.59
CA SER A 192 -9.07 -3.29 -19.50
C SER A 192 -9.04 -3.88 -18.08
N CYS A 193 -9.96 -4.80 -17.80
CA CYS A 193 -10.05 -5.44 -16.49
C CYS A 193 -10.26 -6.94 -16.64
N GLN A 194 -9.41 -7.72 -15.98
CA GLN A 194 -9.66 -9.15 -15.76
C GLN A 194 -10.59 -9.31 -14.56
N HIS A 195 -11.60 -10.17 -14.69
CA HIS A 195 -12.58 -10.37 -13.64
C HIS A 195 -12.45 -11.77 -13.04
N ILE A 196 -12.38 -11.86 -11.72
CA ILE A 196 -12.40 -13.12 -10.99
C ILE A 196 -13.65 -13.19 -10.09
N GLU A 197 -14.14 -14.40 -9.85
CA GLU A 197 -15.27 -14.58 -8.94
C GLU A 197 -14.90 -14.18 -7.51
N LEU A 198 -15.83 -13.56 -6.80
CA LEU A 198 -15.58 -13.00 -5.47
C LEU A 198 -15.02 -14.06 -4.49
N ASN A 199 -15.54 -15.28 -4.53
CA ASN A 199 -15.07 -16.40 -3.70
C ASN A 199 -13.61 -16.78 -3.99
N HIS A 200 -13.19 -16.72 -5.26
CA HIS A 200 -11.79 -16.95 -5.63
C HIS A 200 -10.92 -15.77 -5.17
N GLY A 201 -11.44 -14.54 -5.33
CA GLY A 201 -10.81 -13.31 -4.87
C GLY A 201 -10.58 -13.24 -3.36
N PHE A 202 -11.30 -14.01 -2.53
CA PHE A 202 -11.06 -14.05 -1.09
C PHE A 202 -9.64 -14.51 -0.69
N LYS A 203 -8.91 -15.20 -1.58
CA LYS A 203 -7.49 -15.49 -1.36
C LYS A 203 -6.63 -14.23 -1.28
N ILE A 204 -6.99 -13.15 -2.00
CA ILE A 204 -6.31 -11.85 -1.90
C ILE A 204 -6.44 -11.31 -0.48
N TYR A 205 -7.64 -11.36 0.10
CA TYR A 205 -7.90 -10.89 1.47
C TYR A 205 -7.20 -11.77 2.53
N GLN A 206 -7.08 -13.08 2.27
CA GLN A 206 -6.26 -13.96 3.09
C GLN A 206 -4.80 -13.49 3.12
N GLU A 207 -4.21 -13.22 1.96
CA GLU A 207 -2.81 -12.75 1.89
C GLU A 207 -2.63 -11.35 2.48
N ILE A 208 -3.56 -10.43 2.29
CA ILE A 208 -3.53 -9.11 2.95
C ILE A 208 -3.51 -9.25 4.47
N SER A 209 -4.39 -10.10 5.01
CA SER A 209 -4.45 -10.39 6.44
C SER A 209 -3.13 -10.99 6.95
N ARG A 210 -2.56 -11.94 6.20
CA ARG A 210 -1.27 -12.56 6.52
C ARG A 210 -0.13 -11.54 6.52
N ILE A 211 -0.03 -10.70 5.48
CA ILE A 211 1.01 -9.66 5.34
C ILE A 211 0.93 -8.63 6.47
N LEU A 212 -0.26 -8.13 6.79
CA LEU A 212 -0.44 -7.14 7.86
C LEU A 212 -0.10 -7.75 9.23
N THR A 213 -0.47 -9.01 9.46
CA THR A 213 -0.13 -9.73 10.69
C THR A 213 1.36 -10.06 10.78
N TYR A 214 2.01 -10.36 9.65
CA TYR A 214 3.46 -10.55 9.57
C TYR A 214 4.19 -9.29 10.08
N TYR A 215 3.79 -8.11 9.61
CA TYR A 215 4.34 -6.82 10.03
C TYR A 215 3.86 -6.31 11.40
N TYR A 216 2.94 -7.01 12.07
CA TYR A 216 2.62 -6.71 13.47
C TYR A 216 3.83 -7.04 14.35
N ASN A 217 4.23 -6.10 15.20
CA ASN A 217 5.31 -6.31 16.16
C ASN A 217 4.73 -6.82 17.49
N LEU A 218 5.09 -8.04 17.89
CA LEU A 218 4.56 -8.65 19.13
C LEU A 218 5.11 -8.02 20.41
N GLU A 219 6.23 -7.31 20.36
CA GLU A 219 6.90 -6.73 21.53
C GLU A 219 6.56 -5.25 21.74
N THR A 220 6.34 -4.52 20.64
CA THR A 220 6.00 -3.08 20.66
C THR A 220 4.53 -2.81 20.36
N PHE A 221 3.80 -3.83 19.88
CA PHE A 221 2.40 -3.76 19.42
C PHE A 221 2.18 -2.82 18.24
N GLU A 222 3.27 -2.35 17.60
CA GLU A 222 3.22 -1.53 16.40
C GLU A 222 2.64 -2.35 15.24
N GLN A 223 1.73 -1.72 14.50
CA GLN A 223 1.15 -2.25 13.29
C GLN A 223 1.28 -1.24 12.16
N ILE A 224 1.20 -1.71 10.92
CA ILE A 224 0.92 -0.80 9.81
C ILE A 224 -0.53 -0.35 9.93
N SER A 225 -0.76 0.94 10.16
CA SER A 225 -2.08 1.56 10.22
C SER A 225 -2.28 2.49 9.02
N SER A 226 -3.47 3.09 8.91
CA SER A 226 -3.80 4.03 7.83
C SER A 226 -3.66 3.45 6.41
N TRP A 227 -3.85 2.13 6.27
CA TRP A 227 -3.99 1.43 5.01
C TRP A 227 -5.47 1.34 4.60
N HIS A 228 -5.72 1.32 3.30
CA HIS A 228 -7.04 1.11 2.72
C HIS A 228 -6.86 0.43 1.36
N HIS A 229 -7.34 -0.81 1.17
CA HIS A 229 -7.15 -1.48 -0.12
C HIS A 229 -7.88 -0.77 -1.27
N ALA A 230 -9.05 -0.18 -1.02
CA ALA A 230 -9.70 0.71 -2.00
C ALA A 230 -8.88 1.96 -2.40
N ALA A 231 -7.82 2.30 -1.66
CA ALA A 231 -6.89 3.37 -2.04
C ALA A 231 -5.74 2.87 -2.93
N GLY A 232 -5.73 1.57 -3.28
CA GLY A 232 -4.70 0.94 -4.10
C GLY A 232 -3.42 0.62 -3.31
N ASP A 233 -3.53 0.43 -1.99
CA ASP A 233 -2.37 0.16 -1.12
C ASP A 233 -1.79 -1.25 -1.31
N PHE A 234 -2.61 -2.15 -1.87
CA PHE A 234 -2.24 -3.52 -2.20
C PHE A 234 -2.37 -3.76 -3.69
N ILE A 235 -1.48 -4.59 -4.22
CA ILE A 235 -1.47 -5.02 -5.61
C ILE A 235 -1.35 -6.53 -5.68
N VAL A 236 -1.90 -7.12 -6.73
CA VAL A 236 -1.96 -8.56 -6.93
C VAL A 236 -1.30 -8.95 -8.25
N ASN A 237 -0.45 -9.97 -8.24
CA ASN A 237 -0.05 -10.70 -9.42
C ASN A 237 -0.84 -12.02 -9.44
N MET A 238 -1.34 -12.39 -10.61
CA MET A 238 -2.01 -13.66 -10.85
C MET A 238 -1.27 -14.45 -11.93
N GLU A 239 -0.55 -15.48 -11.51
CA GLU A 239 0.19 -16.42 -12.37
C GLU A 239 -0.25 -17.85 -12.03
N ASP A 240 -0.62 -18.64 -13.05
CA ASP A 240 -1.00 -20.06 -12.90
C ASP A 240 -1.98 -20.34 -11.74
N ASP A 241 -3.06 -19.55 -11.63
CA ASP A 241 -4.07 -19.59 -10.55
C ASP A 241 -3.52 -19.35 -9.12
N LYS A 242 -2.27 -18.90 -8.99
CA LYS A 242 -1.70 -18.40 -7.74
C LYS A 242 -1.86 -16.89 -7.70
N LEU A 243 -2.36 -16.41 -6.57
CA LEU A 243 -2.51 -14.99 -6.28
C LEU A 243 -1.40 -14.61 -5.31
N ASP A 244 -0.50 -13.74 -5.74
CA ASP A 244 0.52 -13.15 -4.87
C ASP A 244 0.19 -11.69 -4.63
N VAL A 245 0.31 -11.24 -3.37
CA VAL A 245 -0.07 -9.89 -2.95
C VAL A 245 1.14 -9.16 -2.42
N ARG A 246 1.26 -7.88 -2.79
CA ARG A 246 2.24 -6.95 -2.22
C ARG A 246 1.54 -5.72 -1.67
N MET A 247 2.17 -5.11 -0.68
CA MET A 247 1.78 -3.81 -0.15
C MET A 247 2.76 -2.76 -0.68
N ILE A 248 2.26 -1.62 -1.16
CA ILE A 248 3.11 -0.60 -1.82
C ILE A 248 3.27 0.70 -1.06
N THR A 249 2.63 0.83 0.10
CA THR A 249 2.65 2.05 0.91
C THR A 249 2.69 1.70 2.40
N VAL A 250 3.35 2.55 3.19
CA VAL A 250 3.28 2.51 4.66
C VAL A 250 3.20 3.94 5.16
N ARG A 251 1.99 4.40 5.49
CA ARG A 251 1.77 5.79 5.93
C ARG A 251 2.06 5.98 7.41
N GLU A 252 1.84 4.93 8.19
CA GLU A 252 1.99 4.95 9.64
C GLU A 252 2.36 3.55 10.15
N TYR A 253 3.21 3.51 11.18
CA TYR A 253 3.57 2.30 11.90
C TYR A 253 3.59 2.61 13.39
N SER A 254 2.50 2.27 14.09
CA SER A 254 2.25 2.69 15.47
C SER A 254 1.39 1.67 16.22
N SER A 255 1.42 1.70 17.55
CA SER A 255 0.56 0.85 18.38
C SER A 255 -0.85 1.44 18.48
N LEU A 256 -1.88 0.58 18.43
CA LEU A 256 -3.26 0.96 18.76
C LEU A 256 -3.46 1.37 20.21
N THR A 257 -2.67 0.80 21.11
CA THR A 257 -2.84 0.98 22.56
C THR A 257 -1.51 1.21 23.25
N GLN A 258 -1.51 2.11 24.22
CA GLN A 258 -0.37 2.33 25.10
C GLN A 258 -0.70 1.67 26.44
N PHE A 259 -0.02 0.58 26.77
CA PHE A 259 -0.10 0.00 28.11
C PHE A 259 0.77 0.82 29.06
N ALA A 260 0.29 1.02 30.29
CA ALA A 260 1.04 1.75 31.30
C ALA A 260 2.42 1.10 31.49
N ALA A 261 3.47 1.93 31.54
CA ALA A 261 4.84 1.49 31.79
C ALA A 261 5.00 1.05 33.26
N GLY A 262 4.44 -0.11 33.60
CA GLY A 262 4.74 -0.89 34.79
C GLY A 262 5.69 -2.02 34.43
N LYS A 263 6.52 -2.45 35.38
CA LYS A 263 7.47 -3.58 35.22
C LYS A 263 6.79 -4.96 35.05
N ASP A 264 5.48 -4.98 34.87
CA ASP A 264 4.72 -6.22 34.70
C ASP A 264 4.98 -6.78 33.31
N ASP A 265 5.09 -8.10 33.27
CA ASP A 265 5.56 -8.87 32.13
C ASP A 265 4.84 -8.45 30.82
N LYS A 266 5.58 -7.90 29.85
CA LYS A 266 5.05 -7.49 28.54
C LYS A 266 4.28 -8.63 27.86
N ASN A 267 4.61 -9.87 28.20
CA ASN A 267 3.94 -11.07 27.73
C ASN A 267 2.43 -11.09 28.04
N ILE A 268 2.02 -10.49 29.17
CA ILE A 268 0.61 -10.41 29.58
C ILE A 268 -0.20 -9.58 28.57
N ASN A 269 0.43 -8.62 27.90
CA ASN A 269 -0.24 -7.73 26.95
C ASN A 269 -0.21 -8.22 25.50
N ILE A 270 0.50 -9.32 25.18
CA ILE A 270 0.59 -9.83 23.80
C ILE A 270 -0.79 -10.22 23.28
N LEU A 271 -1.49 -11.13 23.97
CA LEU A 271 -2.79 -11.63 23.50
C LEU A 271 -3.88 -10.55 23.50
N PRO A 272 -4.01 -9.66 24.52
CA PRO A 272 -4.92 -8.52 24.47
C PRO A 272 -4.64 -7.56 23.30
N SER A 273 -3.37 -7.22 23.06
CA SER A 273 -3.00 -6.32 21.96
C SER A 273 -3.26 -6.94 20.60
N LEU A 274 -2.96 -8.23 20.47
CA LEU A 274 -3.19 -9.01 19.27
C LEU A 274 -4.69 -9.16 18.98
N LEU A 275 -5.54 -9.30 20.02
CA LEU A 275 -6.99 -9.30 19.88
C LEU A 275 -7.50 -7.97 19.31
N LEU A 276 -7.03 -6.83 19.82
CA LEU A 276 -7.41 -5.51 19.30
C LEU A 276 -6.96 -5.31 17.85
N PHE A 277 -5.71 -5.68 17.53
CA PHE A 277 -5.19 -5.70 16.16
C PHE A 277 -6.08 -6.55 15.26
N PHE A 278 -6.38 -7.78 15.66
CA PHE A 278 -7.17 -8.74 14.91
C PHE A 278 -8.58 -8.22 14.62
N LEU A 279 -9.29 -7.75 15.65
CA LEU A 279 -10.65 -7.21 15.50
C LEU A 279 -10.68 -5.99 14.60
N ASN A 280 -9.68 -5.11 14.71
CA ASN A 280 -9.55 -3.96 13.82
C ASN A 280 -9.31 -4.38 12.36
N LEU A 281 -8.42 -5.36 12.15
CA LEU A 281 -8.10 -5.93 10.85
C LEU A 281 -9.34 -6.54 10.18
N THR A 282 -10.12 -7.39 10.89
CA THR A 282 -11.27 -8.09 10.29
C THR A 282 -12.38 -7.16 9.84
N ILE A 283 -12.49 -5.98 10.43
CA ILE A 283 -13.48 -4.97 10.04
C ILE A 283 -12.98 -4.21 8.81
N HIS A 284 -11.78 -3.63 8.88
CA HIS A 284 -11.26 -2.73 7.85
C HIS A 284 -10.94 -3.46 6.55
N ILE A 285 -10.53 -4.73 6.61
CA ILE A 285 -10.24 -5.51 5.41
C ILE A 285 -11.48 -5.72 4.52
N ARG A 286 -12.68 -5.50 5.05
CA ARG A 286 -13.94 -5.64 4.32
C ARG A 286 -14.38 -4.34 3.64
N LEU A 287 -13.70 -3.22 3.86
CA LEU A 287 -14.11 -1.92 3.33
C LEU A 287 -13.48 -1.67 1.96
N ASP A 288 -14.33 -1.60 0.93
CA ASP A 288 -13.87 -1.33 -0.43
C ASP A 288 -14.67 -0.18 -1.08
N ARG A 289 -14.25 0.27 -2.26
CA ARG A 289 -15.01 1.15 -3.14
C ARG A 289 -15.27 0.46 -4.46
N LEU A 290 -16.52 0.48 -4.91
CA LEU A 290 -16.87 -0.08 -6.21
C LEU A 290 -16.02 0.55 -7.31
N ASN A 291 -15.33 -0.27 -8.10
CA ASN A 291 -14.43 0.19 -9.16
C ASN A 291 -13.37 1.20 -8.65
N GLY A 292 -12.92 1.05 -7.40
CA GLY A 292 -11.87 1.86 -6.73
C GLY A 292 -12.23 3.30 -6.37
N THR A 293 -13.20 3.90 -7.06
CA THR A 293 -13.58 5.31 -6.88
C THR A 293 -15.07 5.52 -6.63
N GLY A 294 -15.89 4.48 -6.80
CA GLY A 294 -17.32 4.53 -6.61
C GLY A 294 -17.76 4.52 -5.15
N LYS A 295 -18.97 4.01 -4.92
CA LYS A 295 -19.60 3.94 -3.61
C LYS A 295 -18.78 3.04 -2.67
N THR A 296 -18.61 3.48 -1.43
CA THR A 296 -18.06 2.65 -0.34
C THR A 296 -18.99 1.47 -0.07
N ILE A 297 -18.41 0.28 0.01
CA ILE A 297 -19.12 -0.97 0.25
C ILE A 297 -18.41 -1.81 1.31
N MET A 298 -19.15 -2.75 1.87
CA MET A 298 -18.61 -3.80 2.71
C MET A 298 -18.66 -5.12 1.95
N VAL A 299 -17.50 -5.77 1.82
CA VAL A 299 -17.34 -7.08 1.21
C VAL A 299 -18.14 -8.11 2.01
N ASP A 300 -18.63 -9.13 1.31
CA ASP A 300 -19.46 -10.19 1.89
C ASP A 300 -18.80 -10.81 3.13
N LYS A 301 -19.61 -11.19 4.13
CA LYS A 301 -19.12 -11.77 5.40
C LYS A 301 -18.32 -13.06 5.20
N ALA A 302 -18.48 -13.76 4.08
CA ALA A 302 -17.69 -14.95 3.77
C ALA A 302 -16.17 -14.68 3.72
N VAL A 303 -15.74 -13.45 3.43
CA VAL A 303 -14.33 -13.05 3.44
C VAL A 303 -13.67 -13.13 4.82
N ILE A 304 -14.47 -13.12 5.90
CA ILE A 304 -13.98 -13.23 7.29
C ILE A 304 -13.23 -14.55 7.48
N ASN A 305 -13.71 -15.65 6.88
CA ASN A 305 -13.00 -16.94 6.93
C ASN A 305 -11.58 -16.85 6.36
N SER A 306 -11.45 -16.25 5.17
CA SER A 306 -10.16 -16.05 4.53
C SER A 306 -9.26 -15.11 5.32
N THR A 307 -9.83 -14.06 5.91
CA THR A 307 -9.10 -13.13 6.77
C THR A 307 -8.53 -13.85 8.00
N ILE A 308 -9.34 -14.66 8.70
CA ILE A 308 -8.91 -15.46 9.86
C ILE A 308 -7.80 -16.42 9.46
N LYS A 309 -7.94 -17.13 8.32
CA LYS A 309 -6.91 -18.05 7.84
C LYS A 309 -5.57 -17.35 7.62
N GLY A 310 -5.58 -16.16 7.03
CA GLY A 310 -4.37 -15.37 6.81
C GLY A 310 -3.71 -14.93 8.11
N PHE A 311 -4.53 -14.44 9.05
CA PHE A 311 -4.08 -14.03 10.38
C PHE A 311 -3.45 -15.20 11.15
N LEU A 312 -4.15 -16.34 11.26
CA LEU A 312 -3.64 -17.51 11.99
C LEU A 312 -2.39 -18.11 11.32
N SER A 313 -2.33 -18.13 9.98
CA SER A 313 -1.14 -18.57 9.26
C SER A 313 0.08 -17.70 9.55
N ALA A 314 -0.11 -16.38 9.69
CA ALA A 314 0.98 -15.50 10.09
C ALA A 314 1.39 -15.71 11.55
N LEU A 315 0.48 -16.08 12.46
CA LEU A 315 0.86 -16.48 13.82
C LEU A 315 1.69 -17.77 13.83
N ASP A 316 1.35 -18.75 12.98
CA ASP A 316 2.16 -19.97 12.79
C ASP A 316 3.57 -19.63 12.28
N GLU A 317 3.70 -18.65 11.38
CA GLU A 317 4.99 -18.14 10.92
C GLU A 317 5.77 -17.48 12.05
N LYS A 318 5.13 -16.56 12.81
CA LYS A 318 5.78 -15.84 13.91
C LYS A 318 6.18 -16.73 15.08
N SER A 319 5.45 -17.82 15.33
CA SER A 319 5.80 -18.78 16.38
C SER A 319 7.18 -19.44 16.15
N LYS A 320 7.73 -19.36 14.92
CA LYS A 320 9.07 -19.86 14.59
C LYS A 320 10.17 -18.84 14.89
N ASP A 321 9.81 -17.56 14.89
CA ASP A 321 10.74 -16.44 15.06
C ASP A 321 10.77 -15.93 16.52
N TYR A 322 9.77 -16.26 17.32
CA TYR A 322 9.62 -15.80 18.71
C TYR A 322 9.44 -16.97 19.68
N ASP A 323 10.00 -16.83 20.89
CA ASP A 323 9.91 -17.82 21.97
C ASP A 323 8.63 -17.63 22.83
N TYR A 324 7.47 -17.60 22.16
CA TYR A 324 6.15 -17.46 22.81
C TYR A 324 5.28 -18.72 22.70
N GLY A 325 5.86 -19.83 22.27
CA GLY A 325 5.14 -21.08 22.01
C GLY A 325 4.23 -20.98 20.78
N ASP A 326 3.17 -21.78 20.77
CA ASP A 326 2.19 -21.79 19.68
C ASP A 326 1.24 -20.58 19.80
N LEU A 327 1.61 -19.48 19.15
CA LEU A 327 0.81 -18.25 19.18
C LEU A 327 -0.59 -18.44 18.61
N ARG A 328 -0.76 -19.36 17.65
CA ARG A 328 -2.06 -19.65 17.05
C ARG A 328 -2.97 -20.32 18.06
N GLU A 329 -2.50 -21.38 18.71
CA GLU A 329 -3.26 -22.09 19.74
C GLU A 329 -3.59 -21.15 20.91
N HIS A 330 -2.59 -20.44 21.44
CA HIS A 330 -2.78 -19.48 22.53
C HIS A 330 -3.79 -18.38 22.18
N PHE A 331 -3.75 -17.85 20.94
CA PHE A 331 -4.71 -16.83 20.52
C PHE A 331 -6.14 -17.38 20.39
N ILE A 332 -6.31 -18.58 19.84
CA ILE A 332 -7.63 -19.22 19.72
C ILE A 332 -8.22 -19.46 21.12
N GLU A 333 -7.44 -20.05 22.03
CA GLU A 333 -7.86 -20.27 23.41
C GLU A 333 -8.23 -18.97 24.11
N PHE A 334 -7.43 -17.92 23.93
CA PHE A 334 -7.70 -16.59 24.48
C PHE A 334 -8.98 -15.98 23.92
N PHE A 335 -9.19 -16.05 22.60
CA PHE A 335 -10.41 -15.55 21.96
C PHE A 335 -11.66 -16.27 22.48
N LEU A 336 -11.59 -17.58 22.70
CA LEU A 336 -12.71 -18.40 23.18
C LEU A 336 -13.12 -18.11 24.63
N GLN A 337 -12.32 -17.37 25.40
CA GLN A 337 -12.69 -16.90 26.74
C GLN A 337 -13.74 -15.78 26.71
N PHE A 338 -13.91 -15.11 25.58
CA PHE A 338 -14.86 -14.01 25.43
C PHE A 338 -16.21 -14.53 24.91
N ASP A 339 -17.30 -14.00 25.44
CA ASP A 339 -18.62 -14.20 24.86
C ASP A 339 -18.89 -13.23 23.70
N PHE A 340 -20.02 -13.42 23.03
CA PHE A 340 -20.40 -12.58 21.90
C PHE A 340 -20.56 -11.10 22.28
N GLU A 341 -21.15 -10.80 23.45
CA GLU A 341 -21.42 -9.42 23.87
C GLU A 341 -20.11 -8.69 24.22
N GLN A 342 -19.15 -9.39 24.80
CA GLN A 342 -17.80 -8.86 25.06
C GLN A 342 -17.06 -8.56 23.75
N ILE A 343 -17.04 -9.48 22.79
CA ILE A 343 -16.43 -9.23 21.47
C ILE A 343 -17.11 -8.07 20.75
N PHE A 344 -18.45 -8.06 20.75
CA PHE A 344 -19.23 -6.97 20.15
C PHE A 344 -18.90 -5.62 20.80
N GLY A 345 -18.85 -5.55 22.13
CA GLY A 345 -18.54 -4.33 22.87
C GLY A 345 -17.11 -3.82 22.61
N ILE A 346 -16.12 -4.71 22.52
CA ILE A 346 -14.73 -4.31 22.17
C ILE A 346 -14.71 -3.68 20.77
N VAL A 347 -15.33 -4.36 19.81
CA VAL A 347 -15.40 -3.92 18.42
C VAL A 347 -16.14 -2.58 18.30
N GLU A 348 -17.29 -2.44 18.96
CA GLU A 348 -18.10 -1.22 18.95
C GLU A 348 -17.30 -0.03 19.49
N ASN A 349 -16.69 -0.17 20.66
CA ASN A 349 -15.84 0.87 21.25
C ASN A 349 -14.68 1.25 20.33
N GLY A 350 -14.03 0.26 19.68
CA GLY A 350 -12.98 0.50 18.70
C GLY A 350 -13.45 1.36 17.53
N VAL A 351 -14.61 1.05 16.95
CA VAL A 351 -15.21 1.82 15.86
C VAL A 351 -15.59 3.23 16.28
N GLU A 352 -16.08 3.42 17.50
CA GLU A 352 -16.46 4.75 18.03
C GLU A 352 -15.27 5.66 18.31
N SER A 353 -14.13 5.07 18.71
CA SER A 353 -12.88 5.79 18.93
C SER A 353 -12.11 6.12 17.65
N SER A 354 -12.49 5.55 16.51
CA SER A 354 -11.73 5.66 15.27
C SER A 354 -11.90 7.02 14.58
N SER A 355 -10.81 7.54 14.01
CA SER A 355 -10.82 8.73 13.14
C SER A 355 -11.18 8.42 11.67
N THR A 356 -11.81 7.27 11.41
CA THR A 356 -12.20 6.82 10.06
C THR A 356 -13.25 7.76 9.43
N ASN A 357 -13.36 7.71 8.10
CA ASN A 357 -14.37 8.44 7.34
C ASN A 357 -15.79 8.18 7.89
N PRO A 358 -16.64 9.21 8.12
CA PRO A 358 -18.01 9.03 8.63
C PRO A 358 -18.88 8.06 7.80
N ILE A 359 -18.65 8.00 6.49
CA ILE A 359 -19.37 7.08 5.58
C ILE A 359 -19.00 5.63 5.89
N GLU A 360 -17.71 5.35 6.09
CA GLU A 360 -17.20 4.03 6.46
C GLU A 360 -17.66 3.65 7.86
N ILE A 361 -17.59 4.56 8.84
CA ILE A 361 -18.09 4.32 10.21
C ILE A 361 -19.57 3.92 10.18
N LYS A 362 -20.39 4.67 9.44
CA LYS A 362 -21.82 4.36 9.29
C LYS A 362 -22.01 2.95 8.71
N LEU A 363 -21.28 2.62 7.65
CA LEU A 363 -21.37 1.32 6.99
C LEU A 363 -20.91 0.17 7.91
N ILE A 364 -19.85 0.38 8.70
CA ILE A 364 -19.39 -0.58 9.70
C ILE A 364 -20.49 -0.80 10.74
N LYS A 365 -21.06 0.27 11.31
CA LYS A 365 -22.11 0.20 12.33
C LYS A 365 -23.35 -0.57 11.82
N GLU A 366 -23.76 -0.34 10.58
CA GLU A 366 -24.88 -1.06 9.95
C GLU A 366 -24.65 -2.58 9.81
N ASN A 367 -23.38 -3.02 9.75
CA ASN A 367 -23.00 -4.41 9.53
C ASN A 367 -22.35 -5.08 10.76
N LEU A 368 -22.20 -4.35 11.87
CA LEU A 368 -21.35 -4.74 13.00
C LEU A 368 -21.81 -6.02 13.66
N ASN A 369 -23.11 -6.13 13.93
CA ASN A 369 -23.68 -7.31 14.58
C ASN A 369 -23.48 -8.57 13.73
N ALA A 370 -23.77 -8.48 12.43
CA ALA A 370 -23.57 -9.58 11.49
C ALA A 370 -22.10 -9.98 11.37
N HIS A 371 -21.18 -9.01 11.39
CA HIS A 371 -19.73 -9.24 11.39
C HIS A 371 -19.30 -10.02 12.63
N CYS A 372 -19.62 -9.52 13.83
CA CYS A 372 -19.20 -10.13 15.10
C CYS A 372 -19.82 -11.53 15.27
N ARG A 373 -21.08 -11.74 14.85
CA ARG A 373 -21.70 -13.06 14.86
C ARG A 373 -20.96 -14.04 13.98
N GLN A 374 -20.60 -13.63 12.75
CA GLN A 374 -19.86 -14.49 11.84
C GLN A 374 -18.47 -14.82 12.40
N LEU A 375 -17.77 -13.83 12.96
CA LEU A 375 -16.48 -14.00 13.60
C LEU A 375 -16.55 -15.03 14.74
N TYR A 376 -17.48 -14.82 15.67
CA TYR A 376 -17.69 -15.69 16.83
C TYR A 376 -18.05 -17.13 16.44
N LEU A 377 -18.91 -17.30 15.43
CA LEU A 377 -19.26 -18.62 14.91
C LEU A 377 -18.06 -19.33 14.28
N ILE A 378 -17.16 -18.62 13.61
CA ILE A 378 -15.98 -19.25 13.01
C ILE A 378 -15.04 -19.77 14.10
N PHE A 379 -14.72 -18.95 15.11
CA PHE A 379 -13.83 -19.40 16.20
C PHE A 379 -14.41 -20.56 17.02
N LYS A 380 -15.73 -20.65 17.17
CA LYS A 380 -16.35 -21.82 17.82
C LYS A 380 -16.21 -23.15 17.05
N ASN A 381 -15.85 -23.08 15.77
CA ASN A 381 -15.74 -24.23 14.88
C ASN A 381 -14.29 -24.50 14.43
N ILE A 382 -13.33 -23.71 14.91
CA ILE A 382 -11.89 -23.94 14.75
C ILE A 382 -11.43 -24.64 16.03
#